data_AF-A0A840XSY8-F1
#
_entry.id   AF-A0A840XSY8-F1
#
_cell.length_a   1.000
_cell.length_b   1.000
_cell.length_c   1.000
_cell.angle_alpha   90.00
_cell.angle_beta   90.00
_cell.angle_gamma   90.00
#
_symmetry.space_group_name_H-M   'P 1'
#
loop_
_entity.id
_entity.type
_entity.pdbx_description
1 polymer ?
#
loop_
_entity_poly.entity_id
_entity_poly.type
_entity_poly.pdbx_seq_one_letter_code
_entity_poly.pdbx_strand_id
1 'polypeptide(L)'
;MLPEATLDEARALLAALEARGQTLATAESCTGGLIAAALTAIAGSSAVVMAGFVTYSNEAKIRMLGVRAETLAAHGAVSEPVAREMAEGALARAEVDVALSCTGIAGPGGATPGKPVGLVFIGCARRGAATRVERHVFPGDRTAVRAATVAAALRLAMPG
;
A
#
# COMPACT_ATOMS: atom_id res chain seq x y z
N MET A 1 5.90 -2.03 -18.05
CA MET A 1 6.05 -3.33 -17.37
C MET A 1 6.70 -3.09 -16.03
N LEU A 2 6.32 -3.84 -14.99
CA LEU A 2 6.99 -3.80 -13.69
C LEU A 2 8.36 -4.47 -13.79
N PRO A 3 9.37 -4.05 -12.99
CA PRO A 3 10.69 -4.70 -12.98
C PRO A 3 10.58 -6.18 -12.57
N GLU A 4 11.41 -7.06 -13.16
CA GLU A 4 11.41 -8.49 -12.85
C GLU A 4 11.60 -8.77 -11.35
N ALA A 5 12.52 -8.06 -10.70
CA ALA A 5 12.76 -8.17 -9.26
C ALA A 5 11.50 -7.88 -8.42
N THR A 6 10.61 -6.99 -8.90
CA THR A 6 9.32 -6.73 -8.23
C THR A 6 8.35 -7.89 -8.38
N LEU A 7 8.38 -8.59 -9.52
CA LEU A 7 7.58 -9.79 -9.74
C LEU A 7 8.08 -10.97 -8.90
N ASP A 8 9.39 -11.08 -8.69
CA ASP A 8 9.98 -12.07 -7.79
C ASP A 8 9.55 -11.85 -6.33
N GLU A 9 9.58 -10.59 -5.85
CA GLU A 9 9.06 -10.24 -4.53
C GLU A 9 7.56 -10.55 -4.40
N ALA A 10 6.77 -10.25 -5.44
CA ALA A 10 5.34 -10.55 -5.45
C ALA A 10 5.08 -12.06 -5.38
N ARG A 11 5.83 -12.85 -6.16
CA ARG A 11 5.75 -14.32 -6.14
C ARG A 11 6.10 -14.89 -4.76
N ALA A 12 7.18 -14.41 -4.15
CA ALA A 12 7.60 -14.84 -2.83
C ALA A 12 6.55 -14.52 -1.75
N LEU A 13 5.96 -13.32 -1.81
CA LEU A 13 4.90 -12.93 -0.88
C LEU A 13 3.65 -13.80 -1.04
N LEU A 14 3.18 -14.00 -2.26
CA LEU A 14 2.00 -14.82 -2.54
C LEU A 14 2.19 -16.26 -2.04
N ALA A 15 3.33 -16.88 -2.35
CA ALA A 15 3.64 -18.23 -1.87
C ALA A 15 3.69 -18.30 -0.33
N ALA A 16 4.26 -17.30 0.33
CA ALA A 16 4.36 -17.25 1.79
C ALA A 16 2.99 -17.08 2.47
N LEU A 17 2.06 -16.33 1.88
CA LEU A 17 0.71 -16.15 2.39
C LEU A 17 -0.17 -17.38 2.09
N GLU A 18 -0.07 -17.95 0.89
CA GLU A 18 -0.77 -19.16 0.50
C GLU A 18 -0.39 -20.34 1.41
N ALA A 19 0.89 -20.52 1.72
CA ALA A 19 1.37 -21.55 2.65
C ALA A 19 0.80 -21.40 4.08
N ARG A 20 0.30 -20.21 4.44
CA ARG A 20 -0.34 -19.90 5.72
C ARG A 20 -1.87 -19.85 5.62
N GLY A 21 -2.46 -20.09 4.44
CA GLY A 21 -3.88 -19.93 4.19
C GLY A 21 -4.37 -18.49 4.38
N GLN A 22 -3.49 -17.49 4.18
CA GLN A 22 -3.78 -16.07 4.39
C GLN A 22 -4.16 -15.37 3.08
N THR A 23 -5.13 -14.47 3.18
CA THR A 23 -5.60 -13.61 2.09
C THR A 23 -5.10 -12.18 2.23
N LEU A 24 -5.07 -11.44 1.12
CA LEU A 24 -4.52 -10.09 1.04
C LEU A 24 -5.40 -9.11 0.23
N ALA A 25 -5.45 -7.87 0.70
CA ALA A 25 -5.98 -6.72 -0.04
C ALA A 25 -4.99 -5.55 -0.10
N THR A 26 -5.21 -4.62 -1.03
CA THR A 26 -4.36 -3.44 -1.23
C THR A 26 -5.17 -2.14 -1.19
N ALA A 27 -4.61 -1.07 -0.61
CA ALA A 27 -5.14 0.29 -0.61
C ALA A 27 -4.11 1.28 -1.15
N GLU A 28 -4.29 1.71 -2.39
CA GLU A 28 -3.29 2.44 -3.16
C GLU A 28 -3.70 3.89 -3.43
N SER A 29 -2.81 4.82 -3.10
CA SER A 29 -2.92 6.21 -3.55
C SER A 29 -1.85 6.49 -4.61
N CYS A 30 -0.62 6.81 -4.23
CA CYS A 30 0.41 7.29 -5.17
C CYS A 30 0.88 6.26 -6.21
N THR A 31 0.72 4.96 -5.94
CA THR A 31 1.03 3.88 -6.89
C THR A 31 -0.08 3.66 -7.92
N GLY A 32 -1.33 4.01 -7.61
CA GLY A 32 -2.44 3.95 -8.56
C GLY A 32 -2.76 2.54 -9.09
N GLY A 33 -2.65 1.50 -8.26
CA GLY A 33 -2.96 0.12 -8.64
C GLY A 33 -1.75 -0.73 -9.00
N LEU A 34 -0.53 -0.23 -8.86
CA LEU A 34 0.68 -0.97 -9.23
C LEU A 34 1.06 -2.07 -8.22
N ILE A 35 0.66 -1.96 -6.96
CA ILE A 35 0.85 -3.05 -5.98
C ILE A 35 -0.06 -4.21 -6.37
N ALA A 36 -1.34 -3.93 -6.61
CA ALA A 36 -2.28 -4.93 -7.11
C ALA A 36 -1.80 -5.54 -8.43
N ALA A 37 -1.37 -4.71 -9.39
CA ALA A 37 -0.86 -5.20 -10.67
C ALA A 37 0.37 -6.12 -10.53
N ALA A 38 1.28 -5.85 -9.60
CA ALA A 38 2.45 -6.70 -9.34
C ALA A 38 2.03 -8.08 -8.84
N LEU A 39 1.08 -8.11 -7.90
CA LEU A 39 0.56 -9.35 -7.33
C LEU A 39 -0.24 -10.15 -8.36
N THR A 40 -1.14 -9.50 -9.11
CA THR A 40 -2.00 -10.17 -10.08
C THR A 40 -1.29 -10.56 -11.37
N ALA A 41 -0.06 -10.10 -11.60
CA ALA A 41 0.78 -10.59 -12.69
C ALA A 41 1.28 -12.03 -12.46
N ILE A 42 1.21 -12.53 -11.23
CA ILE A 42 1.63 -13.89 -10.89
C ILE A 42 0.45 -14.86 -11.06
N ALA A 43 0.66 -15.93 -11.81
CA ALA A 43 -0.32 -17.01 -11.96
C ALA A 43 -0.66 -17.62 -10.59
N GLY A 44 -1.94 -17.89 -10.34
CA GLY A 44 -2.43 -18.40 -9.06
C GLY A 44 -2.69 -17.32 -8.00
N SER A 45 -2.41 -16.05 -8.28
CA SER A 45 -2.64 -14.93 -7.34
C SER A 45 -4.06 -14.83 -6.79
N SER A 46 -5.07 -15.35 -7.48
CA SER A 46 -6.46 -15.43 -7.02
C SER A 46 -6.67 -16.26 -5.74
N ALA A 47 -5.72 -17.12 -5.36
CA ALA A 47 -5.76 -17.84 -4.09
C ALA A 47 -5.53 -16.93 -2.88
N VAL A 48 -4.89 -15.77 -3.07
CA VAL A 48 -4.44 -14.87 -2.00
C VAL A 48 -5.04 -13.48 -2.16
N VAL A 49 -5.04 -12.89 -3.35
CA VAL A 49 -5.44 -11.49 -3.58
C VAL A 49 -6.95 -11.40 -3.74
N MET A 50 -7.63 -10.80 -2.75
CA MET A 50 -9.09 -10.71 -2.73
C MET A 50 -9.64 -9.37 -3.23
N ALA A 51 -8.94 -8.27 -2.96
CA ALA A 51 -9.43 -6.93 -3.30
C ALA A 51 -8.31 -5.90 -3.48
N GLY A 52 -8.60 -4.86 -4.25
CA GLY A 52 -7.75 -3.68 -4.41
C GLY A 52 -8.56 -2.40 -4.43
N PHE A 53 -8.13 -1.42 -3.63
CA PHE A 53 -8.76 -0.11 -3.49
C PHE A 53 -7.82 0.97 -4.01
N VAL A 54 -8.12 1.59 -5.15
CA VAL A 54 -7.40 2.80 -5.58
C VAL A 54 -8.12 4.03 -5.02
N THR A 55 -7.52 4.67 -4.02
CA THR A 55 -8.12 5.78 -3.24
C THR A 55 -7.33 7.08 -3.39
N TYR A 56 -7.21 7.56 -4.63
CA TYR A 56 -6.36 8.71 -4.95
C TYR A 56 -6.80 10.02 -4.25
N SER A 57 -8.10 10.27 -4.14
CA SER A 57 -8.66 11.46 -3.46
C SER A 57 -8.88 11.23 -1.96
N ASN A 58 -8.91 12.32 -1.18
CA ASN A 58 -9.29 12.27 0.23
C ASN A 58 -10.70 11.68 0.42
N GLU A 59 -11.65 12.06 -0.45
CA GLU A 59 -13.00 11.52 -0.41
C GLU A 59 -13.03 10.01 -0.66
N ALA A 60 -12.22 9.48 -1.58
CA ALA A 60 -12.10 8.05 -1.80
C ALA A 60 -11.53 7.32 -0.58
N LYS A 61 -10.52 7.91 0.11
CA LYS A 61 -9.98 7.37 1.36
C LYS A 61 -11.06 7.26 2.44
N ILE A 62 -11.87 8.30 2.60
CA ILE A 62 -12.98 8.31 3.57
C ILE A 62 -14.05 7.28 3.17
N ARG A 63 -14.59 7.37 1.96
CA ARG A 63 -15.74 6.57 1.50
C ARG A 63 -15.42 5.08 1.42
N MET A 64 -14.26 4.71 0.88
CA MET A 64 -13.93 3.31 0.58
C MET A 64 -13.23 2.62 1.74
N LEU A 65 -12.43 3.34 2.53
CA LEU A 65 -11.58 2.75 3.58
C LEU A 65 -11.98 3.22 4.98
N GLY A 66 -12.84 4.23 5.12
CA GLY A 66 -13.22 4.76 6.44
C GLY A 66 -12.12 5.58 7.11
N VAL A 67 -11.16 6.12 6.33
CA VAL A 67 -10.19 7.10 6.86
C VAL A 67 -10.96 8.28 7.43
N ARG A 68 -10.59 8.74 8.62
CA ARG A 68 -11.28 9.81 9.31
C ARG A 68 -10.99 11.17 8.68
N ALA A 69 -12.02 12.00 8.55
CA ALA A 69 -11.88 13.35 8.01
C ALA A 69 -10.95 14.20 8.90
N GLU A 70 -11.02 13.98 10.22
CA GLU A 70 -10.21 14.66 11.23
C GLU A 70 -8.73 14.31 11.08
N THR A 71 -8.42 13.04 10.82
CA THR A 71 -7.04 12.58 10.57
C THR A 71 -6.46 13.24 9.32
N LEU A 72 -7.26 13.32 8.24
CA LEU A 72 -6.86 14.00 7.01
C LEU A 72 -6.65 15.50 7.23
N ALA A 73 -7.50 16.16 8.01
CA ALA A 73 -7.38 17.58 8.31
C ALA A 73 -6.14 17.88 9.17
N ALA A 74 -5.88 17.08 10.20
CA ALA A 74 -4.78 17.29 11.14
C ALA A 74 -3.40 16.96 10.54
N HIS A 75 -3.30 15.88 9.76
CA HIS A 75 -2.00 15.34 9.32
C HIS A 75 -1.77 15.43 7.81
N GLY A 76 -2.82 15.67 7.03
CA GLY A 76 -2.79 15.57 5.56
C GLY A 76 -2.73 14.14 5.06
N ALA A 77 -3.08 13.94 3.79
CA ALA A 77 -3.18 12.63 3.15
C ALA A 77 -1.87 11.82 3.17
N VAL A 78 -0.72 12.50 3.10
CA VAL A 78 0.61 11.87 3.12
C VAL A 78 1.14 11.94 4.55
N SER A 79 0.76 10.95 5.36
CA SER A 79 1.12 10.86 6.77
C SER A 79 1.00 9.42 7.29
N GLU A 80 1.68 9.12 8.39
CA GLU A 80 1.60 7.82 9.07
C GLU A 80 0.16 7.44 9.48
N PRO A 81 -0.62 8.30 10.19
CA PRO A 81 -1.96 7.90 10.62
C PRO A 81 -2.92 7.65 9.46
N VAL A 82 -2.79 8.37 8.34
CA VAL A 82 -3.59 8.09 7.14
C VAL A 82 -3.21 6.74 6.53
N ALA A 83 -1.90 6.43 6.42
CA ALA A 83 -1.47 5.11 5.91
C ALA A 83 -1.98 3.97 6.80
N ARG A 84 -1.94 4.16 8.13
CA ARG A 84 -2.49 3.21 9.12
C ARG A 84 -3.98 2.98 8.91
N GLU A 85 -4.77 4.04 8.92
CA GLU A 85 -6.23 3.96 8.73
C GLU A 85 -6.59 3.38 7.35
N MET A 86 -5.83 3.67 6.29
CA MET A 86 -6.02 3.04 4.99
C MET A 86 -5.80 1.53 5.02
N ALA A 87 -4.77 1.04 5.71
CA ALA A 87 -4.47 -0.38 5.81
C ALA A 87 -5.53 -1.11 6.66
N GLU A 88 -5.89 -0.55 7.81
CA GLU A 88 -6.92 -1.10 8.71
C GLU A 88 -8.29 -1.11 8.02
N GLY A 89 -8.62 -0.03 7.31
CA GLY A 89 -9.81 0.06 6.48
C GLY A 89 -9.87 -1.02 5.41
N ALA A 90 -8.77 -1.22 4.66
CA ALA A 90 -8.72 -2.26 3.64
C ALA A 90 -8.86 -3.67 4.23
N LEU A 91 -8.21 -3.95 5.37
CA LEU A 91 -8.32 -5.22 6.09
C LEU A 91 -9.78 -5.52 6.45
N ALA A 92 -10.47 -4.55 7.04
CA ALA A 92 -11.85 -4.71 7.50
C ALA A 92 -12.85 -4.79 6.33
N ARG A 93 -12.68 -3.96 5.28
CA ARG A 93 -13.63 -3.87 4.16
C ARG A 93 -13.54 -5.04 3.18
N ALA A 94 -12.35 -5.62 3.04
CA ALA A 94 -12.13 -6.80 2.19
C ALA A 94 -12.22 -8.12 2.98
N GLU A 95 -12.36 -8.06 4.30
CA GLU A 95 -12.44 -9.22 5.20
C GLU A 95 -11.24 -10.19 5.07
N VAL A 96 -10.06 -9.66 4.78
CA VAL A 96 -8.82 -10.44 4.55
C VAL A 96 -7.94 -10.58 5.80
N ASP A 97 -6.82 -11.27 5.68
CA ASP A 97 -5.85 -11.48 6.77
C ASP A 97 -4.74 -10.44 6.80
N VAL A 98 -4.38 -9.90 5.63
CA VAL A 98 -3.32 -8.91 5.43
C VAL A 98 -3.82 -7.78 4.53
N ALA A 99 -3.53 -6.54 4.88
CA ALA A 99 -3.81 -5.41 4.01
C ALA A 99 -2.63 -4.46 3.91
N LEU A 100 -2.24 -4.15 2.67
CA LEU A 100 -1.23 -3.15 2.37
C LEU A 100 -1.87 -1.80 2.08
N SER A 101 -1.21 -0.71 2.47
CA SER A 101 -1.58 0.64 2.06
C SER A 101 -0.38 1.46 1.59
N CYS A 102 -0.62 2.45 0.71
CA CYS A 102 0.38 3.45 0.41
C CYS A 102 -0.23 4.84 0.18
N THR A 103 0.42 5.87 0.72
CA THR A 103 0.11 7.28 0.47
C THR A 103 1.39 8.11 0.42
N GLY A 104 1.55 8.91 -0.62
CA GLY A 104 2.83 9.55 -0.92
C GLY A 104 2.80 10.57 -2.04
N ILE A 105 3.94 11.22 -2.25
CA ILE A 105 4.16 12.25 -3.27
C ILE A 105 5.13 11.71 -4.31
N ALA A 106 4.61 11.13 -5.39
CA ALA A 106 5.46 10.59 -6.45
C ALA A 106 6.10 11.68 -7.34
N GLY A 107 5.62 12.93 -7.31
CA GLY A 107 6.16 14.01 -8.15
C GLY A 107 5.57 14.05 -9.57
N PRO A 108 6.06 14.99 -10.41
CA PRO A 108 7.16 15.92 -10.12
C PRO A 108 6.78 17.08 -9.19
N GLY A 109 5.48 17.38 -9.05
CA GLY A 109 4.96 18.38 -8.10
C GLY A 109 4.39 17.77 -6.82
N GLY A 110 3.78 18.63 -5.99
CA GLY A 110 3.04 18.21 -4.79
C GLY A 110 3.84 18.18 -3.49
N ALA A 111 5.12 18.58 -3.51
CA ALA A 111 5.87 18.84 -2.29
C ALA A 111 5.23 20.00 -1.50
N THR A 112 5.22 19.87 -0.18
CA THR A 112 4.83 20.94 0.76
C THR A 112 5.91 21.10 1.83
N PRO A 113 5.89 22.17 2.64
CA PRO A 113 6.85 22.32 3.73
C PRO A 113 6.90 21.06 4.61
N GLY A 114 8.09 20.46 4.74
CA GLY A 114 8.32 19.21 5.49
C GLY A 114 7.91 17.91 4.79
N LYS A 115 7.35 17.96 3.58
CA LYS A 115 6.93 16.78 2.80
C LYS A 115 7.48 16.86 1.37
N PRO A 116 8.72 16.38 1.13
CA PRO A 116 9.34 16.44 -0.19
C PRO A 116 8.70 15.46 -1.18
N VAL A 117 8.95 15.66 -2.48
CA VAL A 117 8.75 14.61 -3.49
C VAL A 117 9.55 13.37 -3.09
N GLY A 118 8.99 12.19 -3.32
CA GLY A 118 9.56 10.91 -2.90
C GLY A 118 9.09 10.45 -1.52
N LEU A 119 8.47 11.32 -0.72
CA LEU A 119 7.88 10.92 0.56
C LEU A 119 6.72 9.96 0.36
N VAL A 120 6.82 8.77 0.96
CA VAL A 120 5.76 7.76 0.97
C VAL A 120 5.64 7.13 2.35
N PHE A 121 4.41 6.97 2.82
CA PHE A 121 4.07 6.12 3.96
C PHE A 121 3.42 4.84 3.45
N ILE A 122 3.88 3.70 3.97
CA ILE A 122 3.42 2.37 3.58
C ILE A 122 2.93 1.65 4.83
N GLY A 123 1.66 1.23 4.83
CA GLY A 123 1.05 0.51 5.95
C GLY A 123 0.89 -0.98 5.65
N CYS A 124 0.94 -1.80 6.69
CA CYS A 124 0.62 -3.22 6.67
C CYS A 124 -0.19 -3.56 7.93
N ALA A 125 -1.48 -3.81 7.74
CA ALA A 125 -2.38 -4.30 8.78
C ALA A 125 -2.49 -5.82 8.67
N ARG A 126 -2.51 -6.51 9.81
CA ARG A 126 -2.72 -7.96 9.89
C ARG A 126 -3.79 -8.26 10.92
N ARG A 127 -4.65 -9.23 10.64
CA ARG A 127 -5.65 -9.68 11.61
C ARG A 127 -4.98 -10.15 12.90
N GLY A 128 -5.41 -9.58 14.03
CA GLY A 128 -4.89 -9.93 15.36
C GLY A 128 -3.50 -9.39 15.69
N ALA A 129 -2.93 -8.48 14.90
CA ALA A 129 -1.64 -7.85 15.18
C ALA A 129 -1.70 -6.32 15.03
N ALA A 130 -0.75 -5.62 15.66
CA ALA A 130 -0.63 -4.19 15.51
C ALA A 130 -0.24 -3.81 14.08
N THR A 131 -0.91 -2.82 13.50
CA THR A 131 -0.58 -2.29 12.17
C THR A 131 0.82 -1.68 12.17
N ARG A 132 1.63 -2.06 11.18
CA ARG A 132 2.96 -1.49 10.96
C ARG A 132 2.87 -0.40 9.90
N VAL A 133 3.61 0.69 10.08
CA VAL A 133 3.74 1.74 9.07
C VAL A 133 5.20 2.14 8.94
N GLU A 134 5.68 2.24 7.70
CA GLU A 134 7.03 2.71 7.39
C GLU A 134 6.99 4.03 6.65
N ARG A 135 7.93 4.91 6.98
CA ARG A 135 8.15 6.19 6.30
C ARG A 135 9.38 6.07 5.40
N HIS A 136 9.21 6.40 4.13
CA HIS A 136 10.26 6.38 3.13
C HIS A 136 10.39 7.74 2.44
N VAL A 137 11.59 8.05 1.95
CA VAL A 137 11.84 9.14 0.99
C VAL A 137 12.64 8.56 -0.16
N PHE A 138 11.95 8.17 -1.23
CA PHE A 138 12.57 7.53 -2.38
C PHE A 138 13.15 8.57 -3.36
N PRO A 139 14.37 8.36 -3.88
CA PRO A 139 14.92 9.23 -4.91
C PRO A 139 14.31 8.93 -6.29
N GLY A 140 14.53 9.84 -7.24
CA GLY A 140 14.19 9.65 -8.64
C GLY A 140 12.88 10.30 -9.06
N ASP A 141 12.45 9.97 -10.27
CA ASP A 141 11.24 10.51 -10.87
C ASP A 141 9.95 9.79 -10.40
N ARG A 142 8.82 10.21 -10.95
CA ARG A 142 7.50 9.62 -10.62
C ARG A 142 7.45 8.11 -10.82
N THR A 143 8.12 7.59 -11.84
CA THR A 143 8.14 6.16 -12.14
C THR A 143 9.00 5.42 -11.13
N ALA A 144 10.20 5.94 -10.83
CA ALA A 144 11.11 5.36 -9.86
C ALA A 144 10.50 5.32 -8.44
N VAL A 145 9.88 6.41 -7.98
CA VAL A 145 9.24 6.48 -6.66
C VAL A 145 8.09 5.47 -6.55
N ARG A 146 7.28 5.32 -7.59
CA ARG A 146 6.19 4.33 -7.62
C ARG A 146 6.71 2.90 -7.59
N ALA A 147 7.75 2.58 -8.37
CA ALA A 147 8.36 1.26 -8.38
C ALA A 147 8.99 0.91 -7.02
N ALA A 148 9.72 1.84 -6.41
CA ALA A 148 10.28 1.66 -5.07
C ALA A 148 9.21 1.47 -4.00
N THR A 149 8.07 2.17 -4.13
CA THR A 149 6.91 1.99 -3.24
C THR A 149 6.33 0.59 -3.33
N VAL A 150 6.16 0.05 -4.55
CA VAL A 150 5.65 -1.31 -4.73
C VAL A 150 6.57 -2.32 -4.05
N ALA A 151 7.87 -2.27 -4.34
CA ALA A 151 8.84 -3.18 -3.77
C ALA A 151 8.88 -3.12 -2.23
N ALA A 152 8.89 -1.90 -1.66
CA ALA A 152 8.85 -1.72 -0.21
C ALA A 152 7.56 -2.26 0.42
N ALA A 153 6.41 -2.10 -0.23
CA ALA A 153 5.14 -2.64 0.26
C ALA A 153 5.15 -4.18 0.30
N LEU A 154 5.65 -4.83 -0.76
CA LEU A 154 5.76 -6.29 -0.81
C LEU A 154 6.67 -6.83 0.32
N ARG A 155 7.83 -6.19 0.54
CA ARG A 155 8.74 -6.55 1.64
C ARG A 155 8.11 -6.34 3.02
N LEU A 156 7.38 -5.25 3.24
CA LEU A 156 6.69 -4.99 4.51
C LEU A 156 5.61 -6.05 4.82
N ALA A 157 4.95 -6.58 3.79
CA ALA A 157 3.94 -7.64 3.91
C ALA A 157 4.52 -9.05 4.03
N MET A 158 5.84 -9.24 3.94
CA MET A 158 6.42 -10.56 4.21
C MET A 158 6.10 -10.98 5.66
N PRO A 159 5.56 -12.20 5.86
CA PRO A 159 5.41 -12.76 7.18
C PRO A 159 6.79 -12.89 7.88
N GLY A 160 6.81 -12.65 9.19
CA GLY A 160 7.94 -13.01 10.05
C GLY A 160 8.01 -14.50 10.32
#